data_AF-A0A7K0SIS0-F1
#
_entry.id   AF-A0A7K0SIS0-F1
#
_cell.length_a   1.000
_cell.length_b   1.000
_cell.length_c   1.000
_cell.angle_alpha   90.00
_cell.angle_beta   90.00
_cell.angle_gamma   90.00
#
_symmetry.space_group_name_H-M   'P 1'
#
loop_
_entity.id
_entity.type
_entity.pdbx_description
1 polymer ?
#
loop_
_entity_poly.entity_id
_entity_poly.type
_entity_poly.pdbx_seq_one_letter_code
_entity_poly.pdbx_strand_id
1 'polypeptide(L)'
;MVVGTAVRPEKPVKLGYQPALDGLRAVAVSAVLLFHLGVPWMPGGYLGVSVFFTLSGFLITTILIREKVVTGGIDTRAFYTRRLRRLMPASLLVIFGVCALVAFGVIADAATLRREILGALFQVENWVSLFGGKSYAQLFQSPSPVAHFWSLAIEEQFYWLWPPVVTGLLAWSIKGSEPLRRATWALCGLFVAFSISVPLTLWLWSPDAVYFASWTRFAEILAGGALAALLSGKKPPEWVRWLGVPSLAAIVALCVVTPSGRGWAYSGGLPLFALLSCALILSLQPEGPVRSLL
;
A
#
# COMPACT_ATOMS: atom_id res chain seq x y z
N MET A 1 15.66 -43.39 23.57
CA MET A 1 15.32 -42.00 23.90
C MET A 1 15.85 -41.13 22.76
N VAL A 2 15.03 -40.90 21.72
CA VAL A 2 15.44 -40.11 20.56
C VAL A 2 15.29 -38.64 20.94
N VAL A 3 16.42 -37.99 21.21
CA VAL A 3 16.47 -36.56 21.49
C VAL A 3 16.04 -35.85 20.20
N GLY A 4 14.83 -35.29 20.22
CA GLY A 4 14.30 -34.47 19.15
C GLY A 4 15.24 -33.30 18.89
N THR A 5 15.85 -33.29 17.72
CA THR A 5 16.60 -32.15 17.22
C THR A 5 15.64 -30.98 17.11
N ALA A 6 15.77 -30.00 18.00
CA ALA A 6 15.09 -28.72 17.88
C ALA A 6 15.43 -28.12 16.52
N VAL A 7 14.44 -28.06 15.64
CA VAL A 7 14.54 -27.37 14.36
C VAL A 7 14.88 -25.91 14.68
N ARG A 8 16.12 -25.51 14.39
CA ARG A 8 16.53 -24.11 14.50
C ARG A 8 15.59 -23.29 13.60
N PRO A 9 15.08 -22.13 14.04
CA PRO A 9 14.31 -21.28 13.15
C PRO A 9 15.19 -20.91 11.96
N GLU A 10 14.78 -21.35 10.76
CA GLU A 10 15.46 -20.98 9.52
C GLU A 10 15.54 -19.46 9.40
N LYS A 11 16.64 -18.97 8.82
CA LYS A 11 16.86 -17.54 8.62
C LYS A 11 15.66 -16.94 7.88
N PRO A 12 15.16 -15.75 8.29
CA PRO A 12 13.99 -15.15 7.66
C PRO A 12 14.22 -14.96 6.16
N VAL A 13 13.25 -15.37 5.36
CA VAL A 13 13.27 -15.21 3.90
C VAL A 13 13.27 -13.72 3.58
N LYS A 14 14.40 -13.22 3.06
CA LYS A 14 14.55 -11.82 2.60
C LYS A 14 14.38 -11.78 1.09
N LEU A 15 13.55 -10.87 0.58
CA LEU A 15 13.62 -10.44 -0.82
C LEU A 15 15.03 -9.95 -1.12
N GLY A 16 15.56 -10.29 -2.30
CA GLY A 16 16.78 -9.66 -2.78
C GLY A 16 16.58 -8.16 -2.85
N TYR A 17 17.60 -7.39 -2.51
CA TYR A 17 17.53 -5.93 -2.61
C TYR A 17 17.33 -5.52 -4.07
N GLN A 18 16.33 -4.69 -4.34
CA GLN A 18 15.98 -4.23 -5.69
C GLN A 18 15.92 -2.69 -5.69
N PRO A 19 17.03 -2.00 -6.04
CA PRO A 19 17.13 -0.54 -6.01
C PRO A 19 16.00 0.16 -6.74
N ALA A 20 15.60 -0.35 -7.91
CA ALA A 20 14.53 0.24 -8.70
C ALA A 20 13.17 0.34 -7.98
N LEU A 21 12.88 -0.54 -7.01
CA LEU A 21 11.67 -0.41 -6.20
C LEU A 21 11.80 0.71 -5.15
N ASP A 22 13.01 1.04 -4.70
CA ASP A 22 13.27 2.23 -3.88
C ASP A 22 13.19 3.50 -4.72
N GLY A 23 13.75 3.50 -5.94
CA GLY A 23 13.58 4.61 -6.88
C GLY A 23 12.11 4.88 -7.20
N LEU A 24 11.30 3.83 -7.38
CA LEU A 24 9.85 3.97 -7.55
C LEU A 24 9.19 4.65 -6.33
N ARG A 25 9.60 4.29 -5.11
CA ARG A 25 9.12 4.97 -3.89
C ARG A 25 9.56 6.43 -3.85
N ALA A 26 10.79 6.71 -4.24
CA ALA A 26 11.33 8.07 -4.27
C ALA A 26 10.52 8.96 -5.23
N VAL A 27 10.17 8.44 -6.41
CA VAL A 27 9.28 9.13 -7.36
C VAL A 27 7.89 9.35 -6.75
N ALA A 28 7.30 8.30 -6.16
CA ALA A 28 5.97 8.37 -5.57
C ALA A 28 5.87 9.36 -4.40
N VAL A 29 6.84 9.35 -3.47
CA VAL A 29 6.86 10.30 -2.34
C VAL A 29 7.12 11.73 -2.82
N SER A 30 7.97 11.92 -3.84
CA SER A 30 8.21 13.23 -4.42
C SER A 30 6.92 13.84 -5.00
N ALA A 31 6.13 13.05 -5.72
CA ALA A 31 4.82 13.50 -6.22
C ALA A 31 3.87 13.90 -5.07
N VAL A 32 3.81 13.11 -4.00
CA VAL A 32 3.00 13.42 -2.82
C VAL A 32 3.46 14.71 -2.13
N LEU A 33 4.77 14.90 -1.97
CA LEU A 33 5.33 16.11 -1.37
C LEU A 33 5.06 17.35 -2.22
N LEU A 34 5.26 17.29 -3.54
CA LEU A 34 4.96 18.40 -4.45
C LEU A 34 3.48 18.79 -4.39
N PHE A 35 2.59 17.80 -4.32
CA PHE A 35 1.15 18.06 -4.10
C PHE A 35 0.89 18.77 -2.76
N HIS A 36 1.49 18.31 -1.67
CA HIS A 36 1.30 18.91 -0.35
C HIS A 36 1.94 20.31 -0.23
N LEU A 37 2.99 20.60 -1.00
CA LEU A 37 3.61 21.92 -1.11
C LEU A 37 2.80 22.89 -1.98
N GLY A 38 1.68 22.46 -2.56
CA GLY A 38 0.81 23.32 -3.37
C GLY A 38 1.40 23.67 -4.74
N VAL A 39 2.28 22.82 -5.28
CA VAL A 39 2.91 23.06 -6.59
C VAL A 39 1.85 23.04 -7.70
N PRO A 40 1.61 24.15 -8.44
CA PRO A 40 0.41 24.30 -9.28
C PRO A 40 0.29 23.30 -10.43
N TRP A 41 1.42 22.79 -10.93
CA TRP A 41 1.47 21.85 -12.05
C TRP A 41 1.41 20.37 -11.62
N MET A 42 1.24 20.08 -10.32
CA MET A 42 1.11 18.71 -9.79
C MET A 42 -0.15 18.51 -8.93
N PRO A 43 -1.36 18.86 -9.43
CA PRO A 43 -2.61 18.72 -8.66
C PRO A 43 -2.98 17.27 -8.35
N GLY A 44 -2.42 16.30 -9.07
CA GLY A 44 -2.66 14.86 -8.93
C GLY A 44 -1.56 14.11 -8.19
N GLY A 45 -0.58 14.81 -7.60
CA GLY A 45 0.54 14.14 -6.90
C GLY A 45 0.11 13.25 -5.73
N TYR A 46 -1.12 13.41 -5.21
CA TYR A 46 -1.74 12.49 -4.26
C TYR A 46 -1.86 11.04 -4.77
N LEU A 47 -1.85 10.82 -6.09
CA LEU A 47 -1.83 9.49 -6.71
C LEU A 47 -0.53 8.72 -6.42
N GLY A 48 0.54 9.39 -5.96
CA GLY A 48 1.73 8.72 -5.47
C GLY A 48 1.41 7.73 -4.33
N VAL A 49 0.40 8.01 -3.50
CA VAL A 49 -0.07 7.08 -2.46
C VAL A 49 -0.60 5.77 -3.05
N SER A 50 -1.24 5.82 -4.22
CA SER A 50 -1.70 4.63 -4.93
C SER A 50 -0.55 3.73 -5.38
N VAL A 51 0.56 4.32 -5.83
CA VAL A 51 1.79 3.57 -6.15
C VAL A 51 2.32 2.86 -4.89
N PHE A 52 2.33 3.56 -3.75
CA PHE A 52 2.72 2.95 -2.47
C PHE A 52 1.83 1.76 -2.12
N PHE A 53 0.50 1.89 -2.18
CA PHE A 53 -0.41 0.79 -1.88
C PHE A 53 -0.19 -0.43 -2.79
N THR A 54 -0.07 -0.22 -4.10
CA THR A 54 0.21 -1.32 -5.03
C THR A 54 1.56 -1.97 -4.76
N LEU A 55 2.61 -1.18 -4.54
CA LEU A 55 3.94 -1.71 -4.22
C LEU A 55 3.95 -2.48 -2.88
N SER A 56 3.23 -1.96 -1.89
CA SER A 56 3.02 -2.56 -0.57
C SER A 56 2.39 -3.95 -0.67
N GLY A 57 1.29 -4.05 -1.43
CA GLY A 57 0.63 -5.32 -1.71
C GLY A 57 1.52 -6.32 -2.44
N PHE A 58 2.27 -5.84 -3.45
CA PHE A 58 3.25 -6.65 -4.17
C PHE A 58 4.28 -7.24 -3.21
N LEU A 59 5.00 -6.40 -2.46
CA LEU A 59 6.12 -6.83 -1.63
C LEU A 59 5.73 -7.75 -0.49
N ILE A 60 4.67 -7.40 0.26
CA ILE A 60 4.25 -8.21 1.39
C ILE A 60 3.75 -9.58 0.90
N THR A 61 3.01 -9.62 -0.21
CA THR A 61 2.54 -10.88 -0.78
C THR A 61 3.69 -11.73 -1.30
N THR A 62 4.70 -11.14 -1.97
CA THR A 62 5.90 -11.87 -2.39
C THR A 62 6.65 -12.45 -1.19
N ILE A 63 6.80 -11.70 -0.09
CA ILE A 63 7.45 -12.20 1.12
C ILE A 63 6.72 -13.42 1.68
N LEU A 64 5.39 -13.32 1.84
CA LEU A 64 4.59 -14.40 2.42
C LEU A 64 4.57 -15.66 1.55
N ILE A 65 4.39 -15.51 0.23
CA ILE A 65 4.44 -16.65 -0.70
C ILE A 65 5.83 -17.28 -0.67
N ARG A 66 6.89 -16.48 -0.69
CA ARG A 66 8.25 -17.01 -0.67
C ARG A 66 8.59 -17.69 0.66
N GLU A 67 8.12 -17.16 1.79
CA GLU A 67 8.24 -17.80 3.10
C GLU A 67 7.56 -19.18 3.06
N LYS A 68 6.31 -19.26 2.59
CA LYS A 68 5.59 -20.52 2.43
C LYS A 68 6.32 -21.54 1.55
N VAL A 69 6.91 -21.09 0.44
CA VAL A 69 7.65 -21.95 -0.50
C VAL A 69 8.95 -22.49 0.12
N VAL A 70 9.66 -21.66 0.89
CA VAL A 70 10.97 -22.04 1.46
C VAL A 70 10.81 -22.86 2.74
N THR A 71 9.92 -22.45 3.65
CA THR A 71 9.83 -23.03 5.01
C THR A 71 8.64 -23.98 5.17
N GLY A 72 7.77 -24.09 4.16
CA GLY A 72 6.53 -24.88 4.22
C GLY A 72 5.40 -24.22 5.01
N GLY A 73 5.61 -23.05 5.62
CA GLY A 73 4.62 -22.32 6.42
C GLY A 73 4.78 -20.80 6.36
N ILE A 74 3.85 -20.08 6.98
CA ILE A 74 3.95 -18.63 7.18
C ILE A 74 4.02 -18.39 8.68
N ASP A 75 5.11 -17.80 9.17
CA ASP A 75 5.22 -17.39 10.57
C ASP A 75 4.60 -16.00 10.75
N THR A 76 3.29 -16.01 11.02
CA THR A 76 2.50 -14.81 11.29
C THR A 76 3.04 -13.99 12.46
N ARG A 77 3.56 -14.62 13.52
CA ARG A 77 4.12 -13.92 14.67
C ARG A 77 5.39 -13.19 14.30
N ALA A 78 6.29 -13.85 13.57
CA ALA A 78 7.53 -13.24 13.11
C ALA A 78 7.25 -12.14 12.08
N PHE A 79 6.24 -12.30 11.22
CA PHE A 79 5.78 -11.26 10.30
C PHE A 79 5.39 -9.97 11.04
N TYR A 80 4.45 -10.04 12.00
CA TYR A 80 4.02 -8.86 12.76
C TYR A 80 5.16 -8.28 13.60
N THR A 81 5.99 -9.12 14.21
CA THR A 81 7.11 -8.65 15.03
C THR A 81 8.12 -7.83 14.21
N ARG A 82 8.48 -8.30 13.01
CA ARG A 82 9.37 -7.56 12.10
C ARG A 82 8.77 -6.22 11.69
N ARG A 83 7.47 -6.22 11.42
CA ARG A 83 6.74 -5.03 10.99
C ARG A 83 6.66 -3.98 12.10
N LEU A 84 6.27 -4.40 13.30
CA LEU A 84 6.22 -3.53 14.48
C LEU A 84 7.59 -2.91 14.78
N ARG A 85 8.68 -3.71 14.76
CA ARG A 85 10.04 -3.18 14.99
C ARG A 85 10.50 -2.19 13.92
N ARG A 86 9.99 -2.30 12.70
CA ARG A 86 10.34 -1.40 11.60
C ARG A 86 9.58 -0.08 11.68
N LEU A 87 8.31 -0.09 12.09
CA LEU A 87 7.41 1.07 11.96
C LEU A 87 7.15 1.78 13.28
N MET A 88 6.92 1.04 14.37
CA MET A 88 6.55 1.61 15.66
C MET A 88 7.55 2.66 16.17
N PRO A 89 8.89 2.48 16.09
CA PRO A 89 9.81 3.48 16.62
C PRO A 89 9.65 4.86 15.97
N ALA A 90 9.54 4.91 14.65
CA ALA A 90 9.37 6.17 13.92
C ALA A 90 7.98 6.77 14.15
N SER A 91 6.93 5.94 14.08
CA SER A 91 5.55 6.39 14.34
C SER A 91 5.37 6.97 15.74
N LEU A 92 5.88 6.28 16.76
CA LEU A 92 5.83 6.74 18.14
C LEU A 92 6.65 8.02 18.35
N LEU A 93 7.85 8.12 17.76
CA LEU A 93 8.66 9.33 17.85
C LEU A 93 7.90 10.55 17.32
N VAL A 94 7.24 10.44 16.16
CA VAL A 94 6.44 11.52 15.58
C VAL A 94 5.25 11.86 16.50
N ILE A 95 4.50 10.85 16.95
CA ILE A 95 3.34 11.06 17.83
C ILE A 95 3.75 11.75 19.14
N PHE A 96 4.80 11.26 19.81
CA PHE A 96 5.29 11.87 21.04
C PHE A 96 5.86 13.27 20.81
N GLY A 97 6.53 13.50 19.68
CA GLY A 97 7.01 14.82 19.29
C GLY A 97 5.85 15.82 19.13
N VAL A 98 4.78 15.44 18.43
CA VAL A 98 3.58 16.26 18.30
C VAL A 98 2.93 16.53 19.66
N CYS A 99 2.77 15.51 20.51
CA CYS A 99 2.26 15.68 21.87
C CYS A 99 3.10 16.67 22.68
N ALA A 100 4.43 16.61 22.57
CA ALA A 100 5.33 17.55 23.25
C ALA A 100 5.14 18.99 22.72
N LEU A 101 5.07 19.18 21.40
CA LEU A 101 4.83 20.50 20.80
C LEU A 101 3.50 21.11 21.24
N VAL A 102 2.45 20.30 21.39
CA VAL A 102 1.16 20.73 21.95
C VAL A 102 1.33 21.11 23.43
N ALA A 103 2.01 20.28 24.23
CA ALA A 103 2.22 20.54 25.66
C ALA A 103 3.03 21.82 25.92
N PHE A 104 3.96 22.17 25.03
CA PHE A 104 4.74 23.42 25.10
C PHE A 104 4.04 24.62 24.44
N GLY A 105 2.80 24.48 23.98
CA GLY A 105 2.02 25.57 23.39
C GLY A 105 2.48 26.01 21.99
N VAL A 106 3.31 25.21 21.31
CA VAL A 106 3.75 25.49 19.93
C VAL A 106 2.60 25.24 18.93
N ILE A 107 1.73 24.27 19.23
CA ILE A 107 0.54 23.94 18.42
C ILE A 107 -0.70 24.28 19.25
N ALA A 108 -1.48 25.26 18.80
CA ALA A 108 -2.54 25.89 19.59
C ALA A 108 -3.91 25.16 19.57
N ASP A 109 -4.20 24.35 18.54
CA ASP A 109 -5.52 23.70 18.38
C ASP A 109 -5.53 22.25 18.90
N ALA A 110 -5.78 22.09 20.21
CA ALA A 110 -5.69 20.80 20.88
C ALA A 110 -6.96 19.93 20.79
N ALA A 111 -8.14 20.53 20.56
CA ALA A 111 -9.41 19.83 20.74
C ALA A 111 -9.66 18.79 19.63
N THR A 112 -9.39 19.14 18.37
CA THR A 112 -9.51 18.22 17.23
C THR A 112 -8.30 17.28 17.14
N LEU A 113 -7.12 17.76 17.52
CA LEU A 113 -5.85 17.04 17.42
C LEU A 113 -5.78 15.82 18.34
N ARG A 114 -6.43 15.82 19.51
CA ARG A 114 -6.48 14.64 20.38
C ARG A 114 -7.08 13.42 19.66
N ARG A 115 -8.16 13.62 18.92
CA ARG A 115 -8.84 12.54 18.18
C ARG A 115 -7.95 12.01 17.06
N GLU A 116 -7.26 12.91 16.35
CA GLU A 116 -6.34 12.57 15.25
C GLU A 116 -5.09 11.83 15.77
N ILE A 117 -4.52 12.26 16.91
CA ILE A 117 -3.40 11.56 17.58
C ILE A 117 -3.81 10.15 18.01
N LEU A 118 -4.99 9.99 18.60
CA LEU A 118 -5.49 8.65 18.97
C LEU A 118 -5.74 7.81 17.71
N GLY A 119 -6.27 8.41 16.65
CA GLY A 119 -6.41 7.75 15.34
C GLY A 119 -5.08 7.24 14.80
N ALA A 120 -4.04 8.07 14.82
CA ALA A 120 -2.69 7.70 14.40
C ALA A 120 -2.09 6.60 15.30
N LEU A 121 -2.22 6.72 16.62
CA LEU A 121 -1.69 5.75 17.58
C LEU A 121 -2.31 4.35 17.41
N PHE A 122 -3.62 4.29 17.20
CA PHE A 122 -4.35 3.04 17.03
C PHE A 122 -4.46 2.58 15.56
N GLN A 123 -3.77 3.25 14.63
CA GLN A 123 -3.78 2.93 13.20
C GLN A 123 -5.19 2.87 12.59
N VAL A 124 -6.03 3.84 13.00
CA VAL A 124 -7.39 4.07 12.52
C VAL A 124 -7.62 5.52 12.09
N GLU A 125 -6.53 6.25 11.83
CA GLU A 125 -6.57 7.67 11.45
C GLU A 125 -7.47 7.88 10.24
N ASN A 126 -7.42 6.99 9.24
CA ASN A 126 -8.24 7.12 8.04
C ASN A 126 -9.75 7.21 8.33
N TRP A 127 -10.23 6.52 9.38
CA TRP A 127 -11.61 6.61 9.84
C TRP A 127 -11.88 7.91 10.60
N VAL A 128 -10.90 8.37 11.39
CA VAL A 128 -10.97 9.69 12.05
C VAL A 128 -11.05 10.81 11.03
N SER A 129 -10.27 10.73 9.95
CA SER A 129 -10.28 11.65 8.82
C SER A 129 -11.63 11.61 8.10
N LEU A 130 -12.12 10.41 7.77
CA LEU A 130 -13.40 10.24 7.07
C LEU A 130 -14.61 10.79 7.85
N PHE A 131 -14.71 10.47 9.14
CA PHE A 131 -15.83 10.93 9.97
C PHE A 131 -15.57 12.29 10.64
N GLY A 132 -14.42 12.90 10.35
CA GLY A 132 -13.96 14.12 10.99
C GLY A 132 -14.57 15.41 10.43
N GLY A 133 -15.27 15.34 9.28
CA GLY A 133 -15.97 16.45 8.65
C GLY A 133 -15.08 17.39 7.80
N LYS A 134 -13.78 17.10 7.69
CA LYS A 134 -12.85 17.82 6.80
C LYS A 134 -12.71 17.02 5.50
N SER A 135 -12.90 17.67 4.34
CA SER A 135 -12.61 17.01 3.07
C SER A 135 -11.10 16.86 2.84
N TYR A 136 -10.68 15.87 2.05
CA TYR A 136 -9.26 15.69 1.69
C TYR A 136 -8.69 16.94 1.01
N ALA A 137 -9.51 17.63 0.20
CA ALA A 137 -9.14 18.90 -0.44
C ALA A 137 -8.99 20.07 0.56
N GLN A 138 -9.61 19.99 1.74
CA GLN A 138 -9.49 20.99 2.80
C GLN A 138 -8.29 20.78 3.73
N LEU A 139 -7.52 19.69 3.57
CA LEU A 139 -6.29 19.45 4.34
C LEU A 139 -5.29 20.61 4.23
N PHE A 140 -5.34 21.39 3.15
CA PHE A 140 -4.46 22.54 2.93
C PHE A 140 -4.83 23.81 3.72
N GLN A 141 -6.03 23.87 4.30
CA GLN A 141 -6.49 25.08 5.00
C GLN A 141 -6.13 25.05 6.50
N SER A 142 -6.00 23.86 7.09
CA SER A 142 -5.57 23.65 8.48
C SER A 142 -5.00 22.24 8.64
N PRO A 143 -3.77 21.99 8.14
CA PRO A 143 -3.20 20.65 8.08
C PRO A 143 -2.92 20.12 9.48
N SER A 144 -3.43 18.92 9.76
CA SER A 144 -3.06 18.21 10.99
C SER A 144 -1.63 17.67 10.88
N PRO A 145 -0.79 17.81 11.92
CA PRO A 145 0.58 17.30 11.92
C PRO A 145 0.64 15.76 11.83
N VAL A 146 -0.47 15.07 12.12
CA VAL A 146 -0.57 13.61 12.05
C VAL A 146 -1.47 13.12 10.90
N ALA A 147 -1.94 14.02 10.02
CA ALA A 147 -2.83 13.66 8.92
C ALA A 147 -2.27 12.53 8.05
N HIS A 148 -0.95 12.55 7.77
CA HIS A 148 -0.29 11.58 6.91
C HIS A 148 -0.40 10.11 7.39
N PHE A 149 -0.75 9.87 8.66
CA PHE A 149 -0.96 8.52 9.21
C PHE A 149 -2.18 7.80 8.61
N TRP A 150 -3.11 8.51 7.96
CA TRP A 150 -4.28 7.88 7.32
C TRP A 150 -3.88 6.74 6.37
N SER A 151 -2.85 6.97 5.54
CA SER A 151 -2.42 6.00 4.54
C SER A 151 -1.74 4.80 5.20
N LEU A 152 -0.91 5.05 6.22
CA LEU A 152 -0.27 4.01 7.02
C LEU A 152 -1.28 3.16 7.78
N ALA A 153 -2.35 3.77 8.32
CA ALA A 153 -3.43 3.08 8.99
C ALA A 153 -4.12 2.05 8.07
N ILE A 154 -4.44 2.45 6.83
CA ILE A 154 -5.02 1.53 5.83
C ILE A 154 -4.05 0.37 5.55
N GLU A 155 -2.77 0.66 5.37
CA GLU A 155 -1.77 -0.38 5.15
C GLU A 155 -1.72 -1.38 6.32
N GLU A 156 -1.61 -0.91 7.56
CA GLU A 156 -1.57 -1.78 8.74
C GLU A 156 -2.84 -2.62 8.87
N GLN A 157 -4.01 -2.05 8.64
CA GLN A 157 -5.29 -2.77 8.66
C GLN A 157 -5.28 -3.94 7.66
N PHE A 158 -4.77 -3.70 6.44
CA PHE A 158 -4.61 -4.77 5.46
C PHE A 158 -3.64 -5.85 5.97
N TYR A 159 -2.49 -5.44 6.51
CA TYR A 159 -1.46 -6.38 6.96
C TYR A 159 -1.86 -7.22 8.16
N TRP A 160 -2.71 -6.71 9.05
CA TRP A 160 -3.29 -7.53 10.11
C TRP A 160 -4.08 -8.71 9.56
N LEU A 161 -4.78 -8.55 8.45
CA LEU A 161 -5.57 -9.62 7.83
C LEU A 161 -4.73 -10.51 6.91
N TRP A 162 -3.61 -10.03 6.41
CA TRP A 162 -2.99 -10.61 5.22
C TRP A 162 -2.30 -11.98 5.41
N PRO A 163 -1.45 -12.22 6.43
CA PRO A 163 -0.84 -13.54 6.63
C PRO A 163 -1.87 -14.67 6.78
N PRO A 164 -2.96 -14.53 7.57
CA PRO A 164 -4.05 -15.51 7.60
C PRO A 164 -4.72 -15.71 6.24
N VAL A 165 -5.00 -14.63 5.50
CA VAL A 165 -5.62 -14.71 4.16
C VAL A 165 -4.73 -15.49 3.20
N VAL A 166 -3.45 -15.13 3.08
CA VAL A 166 -2.51 -15.83 2.18
C VAL A 166 -2.32 -17.29 2.62
N THR A 167 -2.27 -17.56 3.93
CA THR A 167 -2.21 -18.93 4.45
C THR A 167 -3.43 -19.74 4.01
N GLY A 168 -4.64 -19.20 4.18
CA GLY A 168 -5.88 -19.85 3.75
C GLY A 168 -5.94 -20.09 2.24
N LEU A 169 -5.57 -19.08 1.44
CA LEU A 169 -5.53 -19.18 -0.02
C LEU A 169 -4.56 -20.26 -0.51
N LEU A 170 -3.43 -20.43 0.15
CA LEU A 170 -2.42 -21.44 -0.20
C LEU A 170 -2.72 -22.82 0.42
N ALA A 171 -3.47 -22.89 1.52
CA ALA A 171 -3.85 -24.13 2.19
C ALA A 171 -5.10 -24.78 1.58
N TRP A 172 -5.98 -23.99 0.94
CA TRP A 172 -7.16 -24.52 0.27
C TRP A 172 -6.75 -25.33 -0.96
N SER A 173 -6.47 -26.63 -0.78
CA SER A 173 -6.10 -27.55 -1.86
C SER A 173 -7.22 -28.55 -2.19
N ILE A 174 -7.84 -28.41 -3.37
CA ILE A 174 -8.72 -29.39 -3.98
C ILE A 174 -7.84 -30.30 -4.83
N LYS A 175 -8.02 -31.62 -4.67
CA LYS A 175 -7.26 -32.68 -5.34
C LYS A 175 -7.04 -32.35 -6.83
N GLY A 176 -5.78 -32.20 -7.26
CA GLY A 176 -5.41 -31.98 -8.67
C GLY A 176 -5.23 -30.54 -9.16
N SER A 177 -5.27 -29.51 -8.28
CA SER A 177 -5.07 -28.12 -8.69
C SER A 177 -3.86 -27.45 -8.02
N GLU A 178 -3.07 -26.69 -8.78
CA GLU A 178 -1.93 -25.90 -8.27
C GLU A 178 -2.43 -24.83 -7.28
N PRO A 179 -2.05 -24.88 -5.99
CA PRO A 179 -2.56 -23.95 -4.97
C PRO A 179 -2.22 -22.48 -5.30
N LEU A 180 -1.05 -22.23 -5.88
CA LEU A 180 -0.65 -20.89 -6.28
C LEU A 180 -1.55 -20.30 -7.37
N ARG A 181 -1.93 -21.10 -8.38
CA ARG A 181 -2.83 -20.65 -9.47
C ARG A 181 -4.18 -20.21 -8.91
N ARG A 182 -4.70 -20.92 -7.91
CA ARG A 182 -5.97 -20.58 -7.26
C ARG A 182 -5.85 -19.35 -6.37
N ALA A 183 -4.77 -19.24 -5.60
CA ALA A 183 -4.48 -18.01 -4.87
C ALA A 183 -4.44 -16.82 -5.83
N THR A 184 -3.79 -16.93 -6.99
CA THR A 184 -3.82 -15.89 -8.02
C THR A 184 -5.24 -15.54 -8.47
N TRP A 185 -6.07 -16.53 -8.85
CA TRP A 185 -7.45 -16.26 -9.27
C TRP A 185 -8.30 -15.64 -8.16
N ALA A 186 -8.14 -16.11 -6.92
CA ALA A 186 -8.82 -15.54 -5.77
C ALA A 186 -8.41 -14.09 -5.52
N LEU A 187 -7.12 -13.78 -5.63
CA LEU A 187 -6.61 -12.41 -5.51
C LEU A 187 -7.11 -11.50 -6.63
N CYS A 188 -7.17 -12.00 -7.88
CA CYS A 188 -7.80 -11.28 -8.99
C CYS A 188 -9.29 -11.06 -8.74
N GLY A 189 -10.00 -12.07 -8.23
CA GLY A 189 -11.42 -11.96 -7.87
C GLY A 189 -11.67 -10.93 -6.76
N LEU A 190 -10.84 -10.94 -5.71
CA LEU A 190 -10.87 -9.93 -4.65
C LEU A 190 -10.56 -8.55 -5.20
N PHE A 191 -9.53 -8.39 -6.04
CA PHE A 191 -9.24 -7.12 -6.70
C PHE A 191 -10.46 -6.58 -7.46
N VAL A 192 -11.12 -7.41 -8.27
CA VAL A 192 -12.33 -7.02 -9.00
C VAL A 192 -13.47 -6.64 -8.04
N ALA A 193 -13.74 -7.46 -7.02
CA ALA A 193 -14.80 -7.20 -6.05
C ALA A 193 -14.58 -5.87 -5.30
N PHE A 194 -13.37 -5.61 -4.82
CA PHE A 194 -13.04 -4.35 -4.14
C PHE A 194 -12.99 -3.17 -5.13
N SER A 195 -12.64 -3.38 -6.39
CA SER A 195 -12.70 -2.32 -7.42
C SER A 195 -14.14 -1.85 -7.68
N ILE A 196 -15.12 -2.76 -7.64
CA ILE A 196 -16.55 -2.43 -7.75
C ILE A 196 -17.01 -1.56 -6.57
N SER A 197 -16.41 -1.73 -5.38
CA SER A 197 -16.76 -0.92 -4.21
C SER A 197 -16.44 0.58 -4.38
N VAL A 198 -15.52 0.93 -5.28
CA VAL A 198 -15.08 2.33 -5.49
C VAL A 198 -16.21 3.21 -6.05
N PRO A 199 -16.79 2.94 -7.23
CA PRO A 199 -17.91 3.73 -7.73
C PRO A 199 -19.16 3.63 -6.84
N LEU A 200 -19.39 2.50 -6.17
CA LEU A 200 -20.49 2.36 -5.20
C LEU A 200 -20.31 3.30 -4.00
N THR A 201 -19.08 3.41 -3.47
CA THR A 201 -18.76 4.32 -2.37
C THR A 201 -18.91 5.77 -2.81
N LEU A 202 -18.50 6.11 -4.03
CA LEU A 202 -18.72 7.45 -4.58
C LEU A 202 -20.22 7.77 -4.66
N TRP A 203 -21.02 6.82 -5.14
CA TRP A 203 -22.46 7.01 -5.33
C TRP A 203 -23.22 7.14 -4.01
N LEU A 204 -22.85 6.34 -2.99
CA LEU A 204 -23.55 6.30 -1.72
C LEU A 204 -23.05 7.32 -0.69
N TRP A 205 -21.79 7.76 -0.82
CA TRP A 205 -21.11 8.60 0.18
C TRP A 205 -20.52 9.84 -0.49
N SER A 206 -19.21 9.90 -0.66
CA SER A 206 -18.50 11.10 -1.14
C SER A 206 -17.13 10.74 -1.75
N PRO A 207 -16.49 11.67 -2.49
CA PRO A 207 -15.10 11.51 -2.93
C PRO A 207 -14.14 11.27 -1.76
N ASP A 208 -14.37 11.89 -0.60
CA ASP A 208 -13.53 11.68 0.59
C ASP A 208 -13.69 10.27 1.15
N ALA A 209 -14.90 9.71 1.13
CA ALA A 209 -15.13 8.31 1.49
C ALA A 209 -14.39 7.36 0.55
N VAL A 210 -14.38 7.65 -0.75
CA VAL A 210 -13.59 6.87 -1.71
C VAL A 210 -12.09 6.94 -1.39
N TYR A 211 -11.61 8.08 -0.90
CA TYR A 211 -10.18 8.28 -0.64
C TYR A 211 -9.71 7.66 0.67
N PHE A 212 -10.48 7.82 1.75
CA PHE A 212 -10.09 7.42 3.10
C PHE A 212 -10.58 6.04 3.53
N ALA A 213 -11.61 5.47 2.87
CA ALA A 213 -12.13 4.18 3.29
C ALA A 213 -11.17 3.03 2.94
N SER A 214 -10.97 2.12 3.89
CA SER A 214 -10.05 1.00 3.68
C SER A 214 -10.48 0.10 2.53
N TRP A 215 -11.79 -0.14 2.34
CA TRP A 215 -12.28 -1.03 1.29
C TRP A 215 -11.97 -0.51 -0.13
N THR A 216 -12.12 0.78 -0.40
CA THR A 216 -11.81 1.32 -1.74
C THR A 216 -10.31 1.23 -2.03
N ARG A 217 -9.47 1.52 -1.03
CA ARG A 217 -8.01 1.52 -1.15
C ARG A 217 -7.38 0.12 -1.12
N PHE A 218 -8.05 -0.87 -0.51
CA PHE A 218 -7.63 -2.28 -0.55
C PHE A 218 -7.57 -2.83 -1.98
N ALA A 219 -8.38 -2.32 -2.92
CA ALA A 219 -8.27 -2.69 -4.33
C ALA A 219 -6.84 -2.46 -4.87
N GLU A 220 -6.20 -1.35 -4.51
CA GLU A 220 -4.86 -1.02 -5.01
C GLU A 220 -3.79 -1.95 -4.42
N ILE A 221 -3.93 -2.31 -3.14
CA ILE A 221 -3.06 -3.27 -2.47
C ILE A 221 -3.27 -4.68 -3.05
N LEU A 222 -4.51 -5.08 -3.29
CA LEU A 222 -4.86 -6.36 -3.90
C LEU A 222 -4.33 -6.49 -5.33
N ALA A 223 -4.31 -5.41 -6.11
CA ALA A 223 -3.70 -5.41 -7.44
C ALA A 223 -2.21 -5.82 -7.38
N GLY A 224 -1.47 -5.23 -6.44
CA GLY A 224 -0.07 -5.59 -6.18
C GLY A 224 0.08 -7.03 -5.69
N GLY A 225 -0.78 -7.47 -4.77
CA GLY A 225 -0.79 -8.85 -4.27
C GLY A 225 -1.08 -9.88 -5.38
N ALA A 226 -2.02 -9.59 -6.27
CA ALA A 226 -2.31 -10.41 -7.43
C ALA A 226 -1.10 -10.49 -8.38
N LEU A 227 -0.43 -9.37 -8.65
CA LEU A 227 0.81 -9.34 -9.43
C LEU A 227 1.91 -10.19 -8.79
N ALA A 228 2.09 -10.10 -7.47
CA ALA A 228 3.07 -10.92 -6.76
C ALA A 228 2.78 -12.42 -6.89
N ALA A 229 1.51 -12.82 -6.78
CA ALA A 229 1.11 -14.22 -6.97
C ALA A 229 1.30 -14.67 -8.42
N LEU A 230 1.00 -13.81 -9.41
CA LEU A 230 1.22 -14.08 -10.84
C LEU A 230 2.69 -14.35 -11.17
N LEU A 231 3.59 -13.58 -10.54
CA LEU A 231 5.04 -13.66 -10.76
C LEU A 231 5.76 -14.69 -9.88
N SER A 232 5.10 -15.22 -8.86
CA SER A 232 5.72 -16.18 -7.95
C SER A 232 6.19 -17.44 -8.70
N GLY A 233 7.49 -17.72 -8.61
CA GLY A 233 8.12 -18.87 -9.28
C GLY A 233 8.27 -18.73 -10.80
N LYS A 234 7.97 -17.56 -11.38
CA LYS A 234 8.03 -17.31 -12.82
C LYS A 234 8.94 -16.14 -13.13
N LYS A 235 9.72 -16.26 -14.20
CA LYS A 235 10.40 -15.10 -14.80
C LYS A 235 9.43 -14.45 -15.79
N PRO A 236 9.13 -13.15 -15.65
CA PRO A 236 8.32 -12.47 -16.63
C PRO A 236 9.08 -12.37 -17.97
N PRO A 237 8.38 -12.33 -19.11
CA PRO A 237 9.02 -12.27 -20.41
C PRO A 237 9.75 -10.94 -20.62
N GLU A 238 10.89 -10.96 -21.30
CA GLU A 238 11.77 -9.79 -21.49
C GLU A 238 11.06 -8.55 -22.08
N TRP A 239 10.03 -8.74 -22.91
CA TRP A 239 9.33 -7.63 -23.56
C TRP A 239 8.65 -6.68 -22.55
N VAL A 240 8.33 -7.13 -21.34
CA VAL A 240 7.67 -6.29 -20.32
C VAL A 240 8.55 -5.14 -19.85
N ARG A 241 9.88 -5.20 -20.05
CA ARG A 241 10.79 -4.08 -19.74
C ARG A 241 10.42 -2.81 -20.52
N TRP A 242 9.81 -2.97 -21.68
CA TRP A 242 9.36 -1.86 -22.53
C TRP A 242 8.08 -1.19 -22.02
N LEU A 243 7.39 -1.79 -21.05
CA LEU A 243 6.28 -1.14 -20.36
C LEU A 243 6.74 -0.04 -19.40
N GLY A 244 8.02 -0.04 -18.99
CA GLY A 244 8.49 0.86 -17.93
C GLY A 244 8.36 2.33 -18.29
N VAL A 245 8.87 2.74 -19.47
CA VAL A 245 8.81 4.13 -19.93
C VAL A 245 7.35 4.60 -20.09
N PRO A 246 6.46 3.92 -20.82
CA PRO A 246 5.08 4.36 -20.97
C PRO A 246 4.32 4.34 -19.64
N SER A 247 4.55 3.36 -18.75
CA SER A 247 3.89 3.33 -17.45
C SER A 247 4.34 4.47 -16.52
N LEU A 248 5.64 4.74 -16.47
CA LEU A 248 6.18 5.87 -15.68
C LEU A 248 5.71 7.21 -16.25
N ALA A 249 5.76 7.40 -17.56
CA ALA A 249 5.28 8.61 -18.22
C ALA A 249 3.78 8.83 -17.98
N ALA A 250 2.97 7.78 -18.08
CA ALA A 250 1.53 7.84 -17.80
C ALA A 250 1.26 8.18 -16.33
N ILE A 251 1.99 7.59 -15.37
CA ILE A 251 1.87 7.92 -13.94
C ILE A 251 2.18 9.41 -13.71
N VAL A 252 3.30 9.91 -14.25
CA VAL A 252 3.69 11.31 -14.12
C VAL A 252 2.65 12.23 -14.77
N ALA A 253 2.20 11.91 -15.99
CA ALA A 253 1.17 12.69 -16.68
C ALA A 253 -0.13 12.74 -15.88
N LEU A 254 -0.58 11.61 -15.31
CA LEU A 254 -1.78 11.57 -14.48
C LEU A 254 -1.61 12.37 -13.18
N CYS A 255 -0.42 12.40 -12.59
CA CYS A 255 -0.14 13.27 -11.44
C CYS A 255 -0.18 14.77 -11.82
N VAL A 256 0.10 15.13 -13.07
CA VAL A 256 0.02 16.52 -13.56
C VAL A 256 -1.42 16.94 -13.91
N VAL A 257 -2.23 16.04 -14.46
CA VAL A 257 -3.55 16.41 -15.01
C VAL A 257 -4.75 16.07 -14.12
N THR A 258 -4.56 15.22 -13.10
CA THR A 258 -5.69 14.73 -12.30
C THR A 258 -6.00 15.67 -11.13
N PRO A 259 -7.19 16.28 -11.05
CA PRO A 259 -7.56 17.11 -9.92
C PRO A 259 -7.78 16.28 -8.64
N SER A 260 -7.55 16.88 -7.48
CA SER A 260 -7.94 16.33 -6.18
C SER A 260 -9.40 16.66 -5.84
N GLY A 261 -10.03 15.79 -5.04
CA GLY A 261 -11.38 15.98 -4.50
C GLY A 261 -12.55 15.67 -5.45
N ARG A 262 -12.29 15.44 -6.74
CA ARG A 262 -13.31 15.09 -7.74
C ARG A 262 -12.70 14.43 -8.98
N GLY A 263 -13.56 13.89 -9.85
CA GLY A 263 -13.17 13.39 -11.17
C GLY A 263 -12.92 11.89 -11.23
N TRP A 264 -12.29 11.46 -12.32
CA TRP A 264 -12.20 10.06 -12.73
C TRP A 264 -11.54 9.15 -11.67
N ALA A 265 -10.58 9.67 -10.90
CA ALA A 265 -9.90 8.92 -9.84
C ALA A 265 -10.92 8.31 -8.86
N TYR A 266 -11.88 9.11 -8.40
CA TYR A 266 -12.88 8.71 -7.41
C TYR A 266 -13.99 7.83 -8.00
N SER A 267 -14.21 7.88 -9.31
CA SER A 267 -15.25 7.11 -10.03
C SER A 267 -14.82 5.70 -10.43
N GLY A 268 -13.74 5.16 -9.86
CA GLY A 268 -13.15 3.87 -10.23
C GLY A 268 -11.76 3.99 -10.85
N GLY A 269 -11.23 5.20 -11.00
CA GLY A 269 -9.90 5.44 -11.53
C GLY A 269 -8.76 4.94 -10.64
N LEU A 270 -8.94 4.95 -9.32
CA LEU A 270 -7.91 4.48 -8.38
C LEU A 270 -7.48 3.01 -8.62
N PRO A 271 -8.39 2.02 -8.72
CA PRO A 271 -8.02 0.66 -9.14
C PRO A 271 -7.35 0.58 -10.53
N LEU A 272 -7.77 1.39 -11.49
CA LEU A 272 -7.15 1.43 -12.83
C LEU A 272 -5.71 1.96 -12.75
N PHE A 273 -5.48 2.98 -11.93
CA PHE A 273 -4.15 3.50 -11.63
C PHE A 273 -3.28 2.46 -10.91
N ALA A 274 -3.87 1.59 -10.08
CA ALA A 274 -3.18 0.45 -9.50
C ALA A 274 -2.67 -0.52 -10.56
N LEU A 275 -3.46 -0.80 -11.60
CA LEU A 275 -3.03 -1.65 -12.72
C LEU A 275 -1.89 -1.01 -13.52
N LEU A 276 -1.91 0.31 -13.69
CA LEU A 276 -0.79 1.06 -14.27
C LEU A 276 0.47 0.95 -13.40
N SER A 277 0.31 1.04 -12.08
CA SER A 277 1.40 0.81 -11.12
C SER A 277 1.92 -0.63 -11.19
N CYS A 278 1.04 -1.62 -11.36
CA CYS A 278 1.41 -3.02 -11.60
C CYS A 278 2.22 -3.18 -12.90
N ALA A 279 1.84 -2.51 -13.98
CA ALA A 279 2.59 -2.54 -15.24
C ALA A 279 4.00 -1.96 -15.07
N LEU A 280 4.14 -0.86 -14.31
CA LEU A 280 5.45 -0.32 -13.96
C LEU A 280 6.24 -1.32 -13.11
N ILE A 281 5.69 -1.85 -12.02
CA ILE A 281 6.36 -2.85 -11.15
C ILE A 281 6.80 -4.09 -11.95
N LEU A 282 5.95 -4.58 -12.85
CA LEU A 282 6.23 -5.70 -13.74
C LEU A 282 7.43 -5.42 -14.66
N SER A 283 7.51 -4.19 -15.20
CA SER A 283 8.61 -3.77 -16.08
C SER A 283 9.97 -3.71 -15.36
N LEU A 284 9.97 -3.54 -14.03
CA LEU A 284 11.19 -3.47 -13.21
C LEU A 284 11.76 -4.86 -12.86
N GLN A 285 11.07 -5.94 -13.20
CA GLN A 285 11.49 -7.31 -12.91
C GLN A 285 12.63 -7.82 -13.82
N PRO A 286 12.60 -7.64 -15.16
CA PRO A 286 13.76 -7.83 -16.03
C PRO A 286 14.73 -6.64 -15.96
N GLU A 287 15.91 -6.76 -16.58
CA GLU A 287 16.79 -5.62 -16.81
C GLU A 287 16.22 -4.72 -17.92
N GLY A 288 16.31 -3.40 -17.75
CA GLY A 288 15.71 -2.46 -18.68
C GLY A 288 16.00 -1.00 -18.33
N PRO A 289 15.66 -0.07 -19.23
CA PRO A 289 16.06 1.34 -19.10
C PRO A 289 15.52 2.00 -17.84
N VAL A 290 14.25 1.76 -17.50
CA VAL A 290 13.64 2.34 -16.29
C VAL A 290 14.18 1.71 -15.02
N ARG A 291 14.48 0.41 -15.02
CA ARG A 291 15.12 -0.25 -13.88
C ARG A 291 16.52 0.29 -13.60
N SER A 292 17.28 0.63 -14.63
CA SER A 292 18.62 1.21 -14.46
C SER A 292 18.59 2.68 -14.06
N LEU A 293 17.49 3.38 -14.35
CA LEU A 293 17.29 4.78 -14.00
C LEU A 293 16.86 4.97 -12.53
N LEU A 294 16.02 4.06 -12.02
CA LEU A 294 15.48 4.06 -10.66
C LEU A 294 16.41 3.38 -9.66
#